data_AF-A0A2H6F2B8-F1
#
_entry.id   AF-A0A2H6F2B8-F1
#
_cell.length_a   1.000
_cell.length_b   1.000
_cell.length_c   1.000
_cell.angle_alpha   90.00
_cell.angle_beta   90.00
_cell.angle_gamma   90.00
#
_symmetry.space_group_name_H-M   'P 1'
#
loop_
_entity.id
_entity.type
_entity.pdbx_description
1 polymer ?
#
loop_
_entity_poly.entity_id
_entity_poly.type
_entity_poly.pdbx_seq_one_letter_code
_entity_poly.pdbx_strand_id
1 'polypeptide(L)'
;MTGPLEITGIPRLILGLATGITLGILLDKGRLTKYETIVGQFLLKDFTMLKVMLSAVLAGSIGVYFLVYINAAELHITPVIPARLLIGSTIFGIGFALLGY
;
A
#
# COMPACT_ATOMS: atom_id res chain seq x y z
N MET A 1 8.63 13.26 27.16
CA MET A 1 9.19 13.98 26.00
C MET A 1 10.26 13.09 25.39
N THR A 2 9.86 12.09 24.62
CA THR A 2 10.78 11.25 23.82
C THR A 2 10.30 11.40 22.38
N GLY A 3 11.20 11.78 21.47
CA GLY A 3 10.88 11.92 20.05
C GLY A 3 10.46 10.58 19.42
N PRO A 4 10.10 10.57 18.12
CA PRO A 4 9.77 9.35 17.42
C PRO A 4 10.89 8.31 17.55
N LEU A 5 10.52 7.02 17.55
CA LEU A 5 11.45 5.90 17.62
C LEU A 5 12.49 6.01 16.48
N GLU A 6 13.69 6.48 16.82
CA GLU A 6 14.76 6.69 15.86
C GLU A 6 15.50 5.36 15.62
N ILE A 7 15.03 4.59 14.63
CA ILE A 7 15.69 3.36 14.19
C ILE A 7 16.64 3.70 13.04
N THR A 8 17.95 3.72 13.31
CA THR A 8 18.97 4.14 12.34
C THR A 8 19.88 2.98 11.94
N GLY A 9 20.32 2.92 10.69
CA GLY A 9 21.26 1.91 10.18
C GLY A 9 20.61 0.59 9.72
N ILE A 10 21.33 -0.53 9.91
CA ILE A 10 20.93 -1.87 9.48
C ILE A 10 19.55 -2.31 10.03
N PRO A 11 19.20 -2.04 11.31
CA PRO A 11 17.90 -2.43 11.86
C PRO A 11 16.71 -1.86 11.07
N ARG A 12 16.83 -0.62 10.57
CA ARG A 12 15.80 0.01 9.73
C ARG A 12 15.59 -0.74 8.43
N LEU A 13 16.67 -1.17 7.79
CA LEU A 13 16.63 -1.95 6.55
C LEU A 13 16.02 -3.34 6.77
N ILE A 14 16.39 -4.00 7.88
CA ILE A 14 15.83 -5.31 8.25
C ILE A 14 14.33 -5.19 8.51
N LEU A 15 13.87 -4.17 9.25
CA LEU A 15 12.44 -3.93 9.47
C LEU A 15 11.70 -3.63 8.16
N GLY A 16 12.31 -2.84 7.27
CA GLY A 16 11.76 -2.59 5.93
C GLY A 16 11.63 -3.87 5.09
N LEU A 17 12.63 -4.75 5.14
CA LEU A 17 12.60 -6.03 4.46
C LEU A 17 11.54 -6.98 5.06
N ALA A 18 11.52 -7.09 6.39
CA ALA A 18 10.57 -7.94 7.10
C ALA A 18 9.12 -7.51 6.86
N THR A 19 8.86 -6.21 6.88
CA THR A 19 7.52 -5.65 6.55
C THR A 19 7.18 -5.88 5.08
N GLY A 20 8.12 -5.71 4.16
CA GLY A 20 7.93 -6.00 2.73
C GLY A 20 7.60 -7.48 2.45
N ILE A 21 8.34 -8.41 3.05
CA ILE A 21 8.07 -9.86 2.94
C ILE A 21 6.69 -10.19 3.51
N THR A 22 6.38 -9.67 4.69
CA THR A 22 5.08 -9.88 5.35
C THR A 22 3.94 -9.36 4.47
N LEU A 23 4.09 -8.16 3.90
CA LEU A 23 3.12 -7.57 2.97
C LEU A 23 2.96 -8.45 1.72
N GLY A 24 4.05 -8.94 1.12
CA GLY A 24 4.00 -9.83 -0.03
C GLY A 24 3.21 -11.11 0.23
N ILE A 25 3.44 -11.75 1.39
CA ILE A 25 2.69 -12.95 1.81
C ILE A 25 1.20 -12.63 2.01
N LEU A 26 0.89 -11.46 2.58
CA LEU A 26 -0.50 -11.01 2.77
C LEU A 26 -1.21 -10.76 1.42
N LEU A 27 -0.52 -10.17 0.44
CA LEU A 27 -1.07 -9.94 -0.90
C LEU A 27 -1.36 -11.25 -1.64
N ASP A 28 -0.46 -12.24 -1.53
CA ASP A 28 -0.66 -13.56 -2.13
C ASP A 28 -1.83 -14.31 -1.49
N LYS A 29 -1.92 -14.29 -0.14
CA LYS A 29 -3.08 -14.84 0.59
C LYS A 29 -4.39 -14.13 0.27
N GLY A 30 -4.33 -12.83 -0.04
CA GLY A 30 -5.46 -12.03 -0.51
C GLY A 30 -5.91 -12.36 -1.94
N ARG A 31 -5.27 -13.31 -2.63
CA ARG A 31 -5.53 -13.67 -4.03
C ARG A 31 -5.37 -12.49 -5.00
N LEU A 32 -4.65 -11.45 -4.60
CA LEU A 32 -4.41 -10.25 -5.41
C LEU A 32 -3.37 -10.50 -6.51
N THR A 33 -2.63 -11.59 -6.40
CA THR A 33 -1.63 -12.08 -7.37
C THR A 33 -2.24 -13.02 -8.43
N LYS A 34 -3.55 -13.31 -8.35
CA LYS A 34 -4.21 -14.23 -9.27
C LYS A 34 -4.83 -13.47 -10.43
N TYR A 35 -4.49 -13.89 -11.64
CA TYR A 35 -5.05 -13.37 -12.89
C TYR A 35 -6.58 -13.30 -12.88
N GLU A 36 -7.25 -14.33 -12.36
CA GLU A 36 -8.70 -14.42 -12.29
C GLU A 36 -9.31 -13.28 -11.46
N THR A 37 -8.67 -12.90 -10.35
CA THR A 37 -9.11 -11.81 -9.48
C THR A 37 -8.94 -10.46 -10.18
N ILE A 38 -7.82 -10.26 -10.88
CA ILE A 38 -7.51 -9.01 -11.58
C ILE A 38 -8.47 -8.81 -12.74
N VAL A 39 -8.62 -9.81 -13.60
CA VAL A 39 -9.55 -9.76 -14.74
C VAL A 39 -11.00 -9.70 -14.28
N GLY A 40 -11.36 -10.43 -13.22
CA GLY A 40 -12.68 -10.37 -12.60
C GLY A 40 -13.05 -8.96 -12.14
N GLN A 41 -12.09 -8.19 -11.62
CA GLN A 41 -12.26 -6.79 -11.24
C GLN A 41 -12.53 -5.89 -12.45
N PHE A 42 -11.79 -6.06 -13.55
CA PHE A 42 -12.01 -5.29 -14.77
C PHE A 42 -13.33 -5.62 -15.46
N LEU A 43 -13.76 -6.88 -15.41
CA LEU A 43 -15.06 -7.31 -15.91
C LEU A 43 -16.23 -6.98 -14.97
N LEU A 44 -15.96 -6.33 -13.82
CA LEU A 44 -16.94 -6.02 -12.78
C LEU A 44 -17.69 -7.26 -12.25
N LYS A 45 -17.06 -8.43 -12.35
CA LYS A 45 -17.60 -9.71 -11.87
C LYS A 45 -17.11 -10.06 -10.48
N ASP A 46 -15.88 -9.68 -10.16
CA ASP A 46 -15.25 -9.94 -8.87
C ASP A 46 -14.64 -8.66 -8.30
N PHE A 47 -15.22 -8.16 -7.20
CA PHE A 47 -14.75 -6.96 -6.50
C PHE A 47 -13.74 -7.25 -5.38
N THR A 48 -13.19 -8.48 -5.32
CA THR A 48 -12.26 -8.89 -4.27
C THR A 48 -11.05 -7.96 -4.20
N MET A 49 -10.47 -7.59 -5.35
CA MET A 49 -9.33 -6.68 -5.40
C MET A 49 -9.67 -5.34 -4.75
N LEU A 50 -10.77 -4.70 -5.18
CA LEU A 50 -11.20 -3.42 -4.65
C LEU A 50 -11.49 -3.48 -3.14
N LYS A 51 -12.20 -4.52 -2.69
CA LYS A 51 -12.54 -4.69 -1.26
C LYS A 51 -11.30 -4.83 -0.40
N VAL A 52 -10.35 -5.67 -0.81
CA VAL A 52 -9.12 -5.89 -0.04
C VAL A 52 -8.27 -4.62 -0.01
N MET A 53 -8.07 -3.95 -1.16
CA MET A 53 -7.29 -2.72 -1.20
C MET A 53 -7.92 -1.60 -0.36
N LEU A 54 -9.24 -1.39 -0.45
CA LEU A 54 -9.93 -0.39 0.38
C LEU A 54 -9.85 -0.74 1.87
N SER A 55 -10.03 -2.00 2.24
CA SER A 55 -9.90 -2.43 3.64
C SER A 55 -8.47 -2.24 4.17
N ALA A 56 -7.45 -2.50 3.34
CA ALA A 56 -6.05 -2.28 3.69
C ALA A 56 -5.73 -0.79 3.86
N VAL A 57 -6.27 0.08 3.01
CA VAL A 57 -6.11 1.55 3.17
C VAL A 57 -6.74 2.03 4.47
N LEU A 58 -7.95 1.55 4.81
CA LEU A 58 -8.62 1.92 6.07
C LEU A 58 -7.86 1.41 7.28
N ALA A 59 -7.48 0.13 7.30
CA ALA A 59 -6.71 -0.47 8.39
C ALA A 59 -5.33 0.21 8.55
N GLY A 60 -4.66 0.48 7.43
CA GLY A 60 -3.37 1.19 7.41
C GLY A 60 -3.51 2.62 7.92
N SER A 61 -4.57 3.34 7.54
CA SER A 61 -4.85 4.69 8.04
C SER A 61 -5.03 4.67 9.57
N ILE A 62 -5.88 3.80 10.10
CA ILE A 62 -6.09 3.64 11.54
C ILE A 62 -4.76 3.32 12.24
N GLY A 63 -3.98 2.38 11.69
CA GLY A 63 -2.68 2.00 12.22
C GLY A 63 -1.70 3.18 12.28
N VAL A 64 -1.54 3.93 11.19
CA VAL A 64 -0.64 5.10 11.15
C VAL A 64 -1.05 6.16 12.16
N TYR A 65 -2.34 6.51 12.25
CA TYR A 65 -2.82 7.47 13.24
C TYR A 65 -2.61 6.98 14.68
N PHE A 66 -2.77 5.68 14.93
CA PHE A 66 -2.45 5.09 16.23
C PHE A 66 -0.95 5.19 16.56
N LEU A 67 -0.06 4.91 15.60
CA LEU A 67 1.39 5.06 15.79
C LEU A 67 1.77 6.51 16.09
N VAL A 68 1.11 7.48 15.44
CA VAL A 68 1.32 8.90 15.72
C VAL A 68 0.82 9.28 17.10
N TYR A 69 -0.34 8.76 17.52
CA TYR A 69 -0.89 9.00 18.86
C TYR A 69 0.07 8.56 19.98
N ILE A 70 0.77 7.44 19.80
CA ILE A 70 1.76 6.95 20.77
C ILE A 70 3.17 7.55 20.58
N ASN A 71 3.33 8.59 19.74
CA ASN A 71 4.61 9.21 19.39
C ASN A 71 5.63 8.24 18.77
N ALA A 72 5.18 7.16 18.11
CA ALA A 72 6.05 6.21 17.43
C ALA A 72 6.30 6.55 15.94
N ALA A 73 5.51 7.46 15.35
CA ALA A 73 5.65 7.91 13.97
C ALA A 73 5.22 9.38 13.79
N GLU A 74 5.59 9.97 12.66
CA GLU A 74 5.20 11.34 12.27
C GLU A 74 4.51 11.31 10.90
N LEU A 75 3.46 12.12 10.72
CA LEU A 75 2.76 12.27 9.44
C LEU A 75 3.57 13.16 8.49
N HIS A 76 4.19 12.56 7.48
CA HIS A 76 4.80 13.30 6.39
C HIS A 76 3.83 13.37 5.19
N ILE A 77 3.04 14.43 5.10
CA ILE A 77 2.04 14.61 4.04
C ILE A 77 2.70 15.27 2.82
N THR A 78 2.87 14.51 1.74
CA THR A 78 3.36 15.05 0.48
C THR A 78 2.30 15.91 -0.20
N PRO A 79 2.62 17.12 -0.70
CA PRO A 79 1.66 17.98 -1.38
C PRO A 79 1.14 17.35 -2.68
N VAL A 80 -0.18 17.41 -2.86
CA VAL A 80 -0.86 16.92 -4.05
C VAL A 80 -0.61 17.89 -5.20
N ILE A 81 0.07 17.41 -6.24
CA ILE A 81 0.25 18.15 -7.50
C ILE A 81 -0.58 17.45 -8.57
N PRO A 82 -1.68 18.07 -9.05
CA PRO A 82 -2.61 17.44 -9.99
C PRO A 82 -1.94 16.90 -11.24
N ALA A 83 -0.98 17.64 -11.81
CA ALA A 83 -0.23 17.22 -12.98
C ALA A 83 0.56 15.92 -12.75
N ARG A 84 1.25 15.79 -11.59
CA ARG A 84 1.99 14.57 -11.23
C ARG A 84 1.04 13.39 -11.03
N LEU A 85 -0.09 13.63 -10.38
CA LEU A 85 -1.09 12.61 -10.13
C LEU A 85 -1.68 12.08 -11.44
N LEU A 86 -2.17 12.96 -12.31
CA LEU A 86 -2.81 12.58 -13.57
C LEU A 86 -1.86 11.85 -14.51
N ILE A 87 -0.63 12.36 -14.68
CA ILE A 87 0.37 11.74 -15.55
C ILE A 87 0.79 10.38 -14.98
N GLY A 88 1.11 10.32 -13.69
CA GLY A 88 1.54 9.09 -13.03
C GLY A 88 0.47 8.01 -13.01
N SER A 89 -0.78 8.36 -12.65
CA SER A 89 -1.89 7.41 -12.60
C SER A 89 -2.29 6.91 -13.98
N THR A 90 -2.18 7.74 -15.02
CA THR A 90 -2.47 7.33 -16.40
C THR A 90 -1.42 6.34 -16.91
N ILE A 91 -0.14 6.65 -16.73
CA ILE A 91 0.96 5.74 -17.14
C ILE A 91 0.85 4.42 -16.38
N PHE A 92 0.65 4.49 -15.06
CA PHE A 92 0.47 3.31 -14.21
C PHE A 92 -0.76 2.49 -14.64
N GLY A 93 -1.90 3.14 -14.86
CA GLY A 93 -3.14 2.48 -15.27
C GLY A 93 -3.03 1.78 -16.63
N ILE A 94 -2.38 2.42 -17.61
CA ILE A 94 -2.10 1.80 -18.91
C ILE A 94 -1.19 0.57 -18.73
N GLY A 95 -0.09 0.72 -17.99
CA GLY A 95 0.82 -0.39 -17.71
C GLY A 95 0.12 -1.55 -17.01
N PHE A 96 -0.73 -1.26 -16.03
CA PHE A 96 -1.51 -2.25 -15.30
C PHE A 96 -2.57 -2.93 -16.19
N ALA A 97 -3.24 -2.19 -17.07
CA ALA A 97 -4.19 -2.78 -18.01
C ALA A 97 -3.52 -3.70 -19.04
N LEU A 98 -2.29 -3.39 -19.45
CA LEU A 98 -1.55 -4.17 -20.45
C LEU A 98 -0.79 -5.37 -19.85
N LEU A 99 -0.23 -5.22 -18.65
CA LEU A 99 0.70 -6.19 -18.04
C LEU A 99 0.19 -6.79 -16.73
N GLY A 100 -0.98 -6.41 -16.24
CA GLY A 100 -1.56 -6.85 -14.97
C GLY A 100 -2.07 -8.29 -15.00
N TYR A 101 -1.19 -9.23 -15.37
CA TYR A 101 -1.42 -10.67 -15.26
C TYR A 101 -0.54 -11.30 -14.18
#